data_AF-A0A0A9W1Y8-F1
#
_entry.id   AF-A0A0A9W1Y8-F1
#
_cell.length_a   1.000
_cell.length_b   1.000
_cell.length_c   1.000
_cell.angle_alpha   90.00
_cell.angle_beta   90.00
_cell.angle_gamma   90.00
#
_symmetry.space_group_name_H-M   'P 1'
#
loop_
_entity.id
_entity.type
_entity.pdbx_description
1 polymer ?
#
loop_
_entity_poly.entity_id
_entity_poly.type
_entity_poly.pdbx_seq_one_letter_code
_entity_poly.pdbx_strand_id
1 'polypeptide(L)'
;LIQTSKDSAASVLQPASLLKHVEVLKMAVSLTVHLFDITWRLKDMCYSPSVPDFDAHYIDQIFENIIPCAIITPLDCFWEGSKLLGPDYPVTIPGIGNKVKWTNLNPNNL
;
A
#
# COMPACT_ATOMS: atom_id res chain seq x y z
N LEU A 1 7.55 -7.00 -10.24
CA LEU A 1 7.68 -8.40 -9.75
C LEU A 1 6.88 -9.30 -10.68
N ILE A 2 7.41 -10.44 -11.11
CA ILE A 2 6.73 -11.36 -12.04
C ILE A 2 6.64 -12.73 -11.38
N GLN A 3 5.45 -13.35 -11.44
CA GLN A 3 5.22 -14.71 -10.95
C GLN A 3 4.80 -15.60 -12.11
N THR A 4 5.43 -16.76 -12.21
CA THR A 4 5.12 -17.80 -13.21
C THR A 4 4.82 -19.11 -12.50
N SER A 5 4.07 -19.98 -13.17
CA SER A 5 3.93 -21.37 -12.74
C SER A 5 5.27 -22.10 -12.88
N LYS A 6 5.52 -23.08 -12.02
CA LYS A 6 6.65 -24.02 -12.16
C LYS A 6 6.39 -25.06 -13.25
N ASP A 7 5.13 -25.45 -13.40
CA ASP A 7 4.67 -26.30 -14.50
C ASP A 7 4.19 -25.42 -15.64
N SER A 8 4.81 -25.58 -16.82
CA SER A 8 4.49 -24.80 -18.03
C SER A 8 3.05 -24.98 -18.51
N ALA A 9 2.37 -26.07 -18.14
CA ALA A 9 0.98 -26.32 -18.51
C ALA A 9 -0.04 -25.75 -17.51
N ALA A 10 0.40 -25.37 -16.30
CA ALA A 10 -0.49 -24.91 -15.24
C ALA A 10 -0.73 -23.40 -15.27
N SER A 11 -1.99 -23.00 -15.10
CA SER A 11 -2.40 -21.59 -15.07
C SER A 11 -2.08 -20.91 -13.73
N VAL A 12 -1.53 -19.70 -13.80
CA VAL A 12 -1.29 -18.85 -12.61
C VAL A 12 -2.57 -18.11 -12.14
N LEU A 13 -3.64 -18.12 -12.94
CA LEU A 13 -4.91 -17.45 -12.64
C LEU A 13 -5.77 -18.27 -11.68
N GLN A 14 -5.21 -18.61 -10.53
CA GLN A 14 -5.88 -19.36 -9.46
C GLN A 14 -5.80 -18.56 -8.15
N PRO A 15 -6.83 -18.63 -7.27
CA PRO A 15 -6.81 -17.92 -6.00
C PRO A 15 -5.56 -18.18 -5.16
N ALA A 16 -5.09 -19.43 -5.10
CA ALA A 16 -3.89 -19.79 -4.35
C ALA A 16 -2.63 -19.10 -4.91
N SER A 17 -2.51 -19.01 -6.24
CA SER A 17 -1.40 -18.33 -6.91
C SER A 17 -1.42 -16.82 -6.64
N LEU A 18 -2.59 -16.18 -6.68
CA LEU A 18 -2.73 -14.76 -6.36
C LEU A 18 -2.46 -14.48 -4.88
N LEU A 19 -2.95 -15.32 -3.97
CA LEU A 19 -2.63 -15.20 -2.54
C LEU A 19 -1.12 -15.34 -2.29
N LYS A 20 -0.44 -16.22 -3.03
CA LYS A 20 1.02 -16.29 -2.96
C LYS A 20 1.68 -15.01 -3.46
N HIS A 21 1.13 -14.40 -4.51
CA HIS A 21 1.58 -13.10 -5.00
C HIS A 21 1.44 -12.00 -3.94
N VAL A 22 0.32 -11.99 -3.19
CA VAL A 22 0.09 -11.06 -2.08
C VAL A 22 1.17 -11.22 -1.00
N GLU A 23 1.50 -12.46 -0.61
CA GLU A 23 2.53 -12.71 0.40
C GLU A 23 3.89 -12.16 -0.02
N VAL A 24 4.30 -12.41 -1.27
CA VAL A 24 5.58 -11.94 -1.77
C VAL A 24 5.61 -10.41 -1.85
N LEU A 25 4.54 -9.79 -2.37
CA LEU A 25 4.46 -8.34 -2.44
C LEU A 25 4.44 -7.69 -1.05
N LYS A 26 3.74 -8.28 -0.06
CA LYS A 26 3.79 -7.82 1.33
C LYS A 26 5.21 -7.77 1.88
N MET A 27 5.99 -8.82 1.65
CA MET A 27 7.39 -8.84 2.06
C MET A 27 8.18 -7.75 1.33
N ALA A 28 7.99 -7.62 0.02
CA ALA A 28 8.68 -6.64 -0.80
C ALA A 28 8.41 -5.19 -0.36
N VAL A 29 7.15 -4.84 -0.05
CA VAL A 29 6.80 -3.48 0.40
C VAL A 29 7.23 -3.18 1.83
N SER A 30 7.44 -4.21 2.66
CA SER A 30 7.95 -4.07 4.04
C SER A 30 9.47 -3.98 4.15
N LEU A 31 10.20 -4.06 3.04
CA LEU A 31 11.66 -3.99 3.06
C LEU A 31 12.13 -2.62 3.55
N THR A 32 13.18 -2.65 4.36
CA THR A 32 13.87 -1.46 4.86
C THR A 32 15.36 -1.58 4.61
N VAL A 33 16.02 -0.44 4.38
CA VAL A 33 17.46 -0.35 4.16
C VAL A 33 18.02 0.71 5.09
N HIS A 34 19.12 0.39 5.78
CA HIS A 34 19.85 1.35 6.60
C HIS A 34 21.04 1.88 5.83
N LEU A 35 21.04 3.19 5.56
CA LEU A 35 22.10 3.87 4.82
C LEU A 35 22.26 5.30 5.34
N PHE A 36 23.51 5.71 5.60
CA PHE A 36 23.84 7.04 6.15
C PHE A 36 23.11 7.37 7.46
N ASP A 37 23.04 6.40 8.38
CA ASP A 37 22.31 6.50 9.65
C ASP A 37 20.80 6.80 9.52
N ILE A 38 20.24 6.63 8.32
CA ILE A 38 18.82 6.79 8.02
C ILE A 38 18.24 5.42 7.66
N THR A 39 17.03 5.14 8.17
CA THR A 39 16.23 3.98 7.77
C THR A 39 15.33 4.38 6.62
N TRP A 40 15.55 3.79 5.46
CA TRP A 40 14.76 4.01 4.25
C TRP A 40 13.76 2.86 4.09
N ARG A 41 12.49 3.18 3.92
CA ARG A 41 11.40 2.27 3.57
C ARG A 41 10.98 2.52 2.12
N LEU A 42 10.14 1.63 1.58
CA LEU A 42 9.57 1.85 0.25
C LEU A 42 8.85 3.20 0.14
N LYS A 43 8.11 3.62 1.19
CA LYS A 43 7.41 4.91 1.22
C LYS A 43 8.33 6.12 1.06
N ASP A 44 9.58 6.01 1.51
CA ASP A 44 10.54 7.12 1.47
C ASP A 44 11.19 7.26 0.07
N MET A 45 10.97 6.30 -0.84
CA MET A 45 11.62 6.22 -2.16
C MET A 45 10.66 6.03 -3.34
N CYS A 46 9.40 5.65 -3.09
CA CYS A 46 8.45 5.31 -4.14
C CYS A 46 7.92 6.56 -4.86
N TYR A 47 7.41 6.35 -6.07
CA TYR A 47 6.57 7.36 -6.71
C TYR A 47 5.20 7.38 -6.04
N SER A 48 4.75 8.55 -5.59
CA SER A 48 3.42 8.79 -5.07
C SER A 48 2.77 9.98 -5.78
N PRO A 49 1.43 10.01 -5.88
CA PRO A 49 0.72 11.21 -6.30
C PRO A 49 1.07 12.41 -5.42
N SER A 50 1.01 13.61 -5.98
CA SER A 50 1.15 14.86 -5.22
C SER A 50 -0.02 15.02 -4.26
N VAL A 51 0.27 15.41 -3.02
CA VAL A 51 -0.74 15.83 -2.03
C VAL A 51 -1.35 17.16 -2.51
N PRO A 52 -2.69 17.32 -2.51
CA PRO A 52 -3.31 18.63 -2.72
C PRO A 52 -2.90 19.60 -1.62
N ASP A 53 -2.79 20.89 -1.95
CA ASP A 53 -2.48 21.92 -0.96
C ASP A 53 -3.76 22.28 -0.16
N PHE A 54 -3.69 22.21 1.17
CA PHE A 54 -4.79 22.56 2.07
C PHE A 54 -4.38 23.72 2.99
N ASP A 55 -5.29 24.67 3.20
CA ASP A 55 -5.06 25.81 4.13
C ASP A 55 -4.78 25.35 5.58
N ALA A 56 -5.22 24.13 5.93
CA ALA A 56 -5.09 23.56 7.25
C ALA A 56 -3.98 22.51 7.29
N HIS A 57 -2.84 22.87 7.88
CA HIS A 57 -1.63 22.03 7.89
C HIS A 57 -1.81 20.61 8.46
N TYR A 58 -2.75 20.42 9.38
CA TYR A 58 -3.04 19.08 9.92
C TYR A 58 -3.66 18.14 8.87
N ILE A 59 -4.34 18.70 7.85
CA ILE A 59 -4.90 17.92 6.73
C ILE A 59 -3.78 17.45 5.81
N ASP A 60 -2.79 18.29 5.52
CA ASP A 60 -1.62 17.90 4.72
C ASP A 60 -0.94 16.67 5.33
N GLN A 61 -0.68 16.70 6.64
CA GLN A 61 -0.06 15.58 7.36
C GLN A 61 -0.88 14.29 7.27
N ILE A 62 -2.21 14.38 7.25
CA ILE A 62 -3.08 13.21 7.06
C ILE A 62 -2.89 12.66 5.65
N PHE A 63 -2.90 13.52 4.63
CA PHE A 63 -2.76 13.09 3.24
C PHE A 63 -1.36 12.58 2.91
N GLU A 64 -0.29 13.22 3.39
CA GLU A 64 1.08 12.70 3.30
C GLU A 64 1.20 11.30 3.90
N ASN A 65 0.44 11.02 4.96
CA ASN A 65 0.45 9.72 5.59
C ASN A 65 -0.39 8.67 4.85
N ILE A 66 -1.55 9.05 4.31
CA ILE A 66 -2.50 8.11 3.70
C ILE A 66 -2.27 7.89 2.20
N ILE A 67 -1.74 8.86 1.46
CA ILE A 67 -1.51 8.73 0.02
C ILE A 67 -0.50 7.59 -0.20
N PRO A 68 -0.89 6.55 -0.95
CA PRO A 68 -0.06 5.37 -1.10
C PRO A 68 0.99 5.57 -2.18
N CYS A 69 2.02 4.73 -2.14
CA CYS A 69 2.89 4.50 -3.29
C CYS A 69 2.06 4.00 -4.48
N ALA A 70 2.43 4.44 -5.69
CA ALA A 70 1.87 3.87 -6.91
C ALA A 70 2.44 2.46 -7.14
N ILE A 71 1.65 1.44 -6.83
CA ILE A 71 1.98 0.03 -7.07
C ILE A 71 1.02 -0.49 -8.13
N ILE A 72 1.54 -0.78 -9.32
CA ILE A 72 0.73 -1.39 -10.39
C ILE A 72 0.76 -2.91 -10.19
N THR A 73 -0.38 -3.50 -9.83
CA THR A 73 -0.47 -4.93 -9.53
C THR A 73 -1.82 -5.52 -9.94
N PRO A 74 -1.88 -6.79 -10.41
CA PRO A 74 -3.16 -7.45 -10.64
C PRO A 74 -4.02 -7.57 -9.36
N LEU A 75 -3.44 -7.33 -8.19
CA LEU A 75 -4.14 -7.33 -6.91
C LEU A 75 -5.03 -6.10 -6.70
N ASP A 76 -4.91 -5.05 -7.52
CA ASP A 76 -5.76 -3.85 -7.44
C ASP A 76 -7.25 -4.16 -7.70
N CYS A 77 -7.54 -5.29 -8.35
CA CYS A 77 -8.90 -5.78 -8.55
C CYS A 77 -9.51 -6.43 -7.29
N PHE A 78 -8.74 -6.62 -6.21
CA PHE A 78 -9.15 -7.37 -5.03
C PHE A 78 -8.89 -6.58 -3.74
N TRP A 79 -9.63 -6.90 -2.69
CA TRP A 79 -9.43 -6.26 -1.38
C TRP A 79 -8.00 -6.47 -0.84
N GLU A 80 -7.38 -7.61 -1.13
CA GLU A 80 -5.98 -7.90 -0.80
C GLU A 80 -4.99 -6.82 -1.24
N GLY A 81 -5.25 -6.13 -2.37
CA GLY A 81 -4.41 -5.04 -2.86
C GLY A 81 -4.27 -3.91 -1.85
N SER A 82 -5.33 -3.60 -1.10
CA SER A 82 -5.33 -2.57 -0.05
C SER A 82 -4.30 -2.82 1.06
N LYS A 83 -3.89 -4.09 1.26
CA LYS A 83 -2.88 -4.46 2.26
C LYS A 83 -1.47 -4.02 1.86
N LEU A 84 -1.26 -3.66 0.59
CA LEU A 84 0.04 -3.22 0.03
C LEU A 84 0.23 -1.71 0.09
N LEU A 85 -0.87 -0.95 0.20
CA LEU A 85 -0.89 0.50 0.03
C LEU A 85 -0.51 1.27 1.33
N GLY A 86 -0.28 0.56 2.42
CA GLY A 86 -0.04 1.17 3.73
C GLY A 86 -1.32 1.81 4.31
N PRO A 87 -1.21 2.82 5.18
CA PRO A 87 0.01 3.26 5.84
C PRO A 87 0.54 2.20 6.83
N ASP A 88 1.86 2.18 7.04
CA ASP A 88 2.51 1.33 8.05
C ASP A 88 1.86 1.56 9.42
N TYR A 89 1.66 2.83 9.75
CA TYR A 89 1.01 3.30 10.96
C TYR A 89 -0.40 3.80 10.66
N PRO A 90 -1.44 3.33 11.37
CA PRO A 90 -2.80 3.82 11.19
C PRO A 90 -2.87 5.34 11.39
N VAL A 91 -3.61 6.05 10.54
CA VAL A 91 -3.84 7.50 10.68
C VAL A 91 -5.12 7.78 11.47
N THR A 92 -5.16 8.93 12.14
CA THR A 92 -6.38 9.45 12.77
C THR A 92 -6.94 10.52 11.86
N ILE A 93 -8.18 10.36 11.43
CA ILE A 93 -8.86 11.34 10.58
C ILE A 93 -10.05 11.90 11.36
N PRO A 94 -10.08 13.21 11.64
CA PRO A 94 -11.21 13.85 12.33
C PRO A 94 -12.54 13.55 11.63
N GLY A 95 -13.56 13.17 12.40
CA GLY A 95 -14.88 12.82 11.88
C GLY A 95 -15.01 11.40 11.31
N ILE A 96 -13.91 10.71 11.02
CA ILE A 96 -13.91 9.34 10.47
C ILE A 96 -13.54 8.31 11.53
N GLY A 97 -12.41 8.51 12.22
CA GLY A 97 -11.97 7.59 13.27
C GLY A 97 -10.48 7.56 13.55
N ASN A 98 -10.14 6.80 14.59
CA ASN A 98 -8.79 6.64 15.12
C ASN A 98 -8.30 5.24 14.72
N LYS A 99 -7.40 5.14 13.73
CA LYS A 99 -6.86 3.90 13.09
C LYS A 99 -7.39 3.59 11.68
N VAL A 100 -7.45 4.61 10.84
CA VAL A 100 -7.79 4.45 9.42
C VAL A 100 -6.59 3.89 8.65
N LYS A 101 -6.87 2.92 7.78
CA LYS A 101 -5.96 2.31 6.78
C LYS A 101 -6.75 2.04 5.51
N TRP A 102 -6.07 1.80 4.38
CA TRP A 102 -6.75 1.41 3.14
C TRP A 102 -7.58 0.13 3.28
N THR A 103 -7.22 -0.78 4.20
CA THR A 103 -7.97 -2.01 4.46
C THR A 103 -9.35 -1.79 5.10
N ASN A 104 -9.58 -0.64 5.76
CA ASN A 104 -10.82 -0.33 6.49
C ASN A 104 -11.44 1.03 6.12
N LEU A 105 -10.94 1.70 5.08
CA LEU A 105 -11.44 2.99 4.61
C LEU A 105 -12.36 2.77 3.40
N ASN A 106 -13.60 3.24 3.49
CA ASN A 106 -14.47 3.40 2.34
C ASN A 106 -14.79 4.90 2.16
N PRO A 107 -14.13 5.59 1.21
CA PRO A 107 -14.31 7.03 1.02
C PRO A 107 -15.72 7.48 0.68
N ASN A 108 -16.55 6.61 0.09
CA ASN A 108 -17.92 6.96 -0.30
C ASN A 108 -18.92 6.90 0.87
N ASN A 109 -18.54 6.28 1.98
CA ASN A 109 -19.38 6.13 3.17
C ASN A 109 -18.90 7.03 4.32
N LEU A 110 -18.24 8.14 3.97
CA LEU A 110 -17.74 9.16 4.90
C LEU A 110 -18.73 10.30 5.08
#